data_AF-A0A212CLE0-F1
#
_entry.id   AF-A0A212CLE0-F1
#
_cell.length_a   1.000
_cell.length_b   1.000
_cell.length_c   1.000
_cell.angle_alpha   90.00
_cell.angle_beta   90.00
_cell.angle_gamma   90.00
#
_symmetry.space_group_name_H-M   'P 1'
#
loop_
_entity.id
_entity.type
_entity.pdbx_description
1 polymer ?
#
loop_
_entity_poly.entity_id
_entity_poly.type
_entity_poly.pdbx_seq_one_letter_code
_entity_poly.pdbx_strand_id
1 'polypeptide(L)'
;MSSLLPNGAEVMSYSDAAQKSDIIIIAIHREHYDFLTELTEVLNGKILVDVSNNLKINHLISEEVNYYITPSSINKKRINTNLIVLTQVLICGNDSKAKQRVMDVVRSLGLTPLDKGSLVAANEIENYPLQLFPMWKFPFYLSAVLCVFFFFYCVIREVIYPYVHEKRDRTFRLPISIPNRVFPIAALTLLALVYLPGVIAAILQLYRGTKYRRFPDWLDHWMLCRKQLGLIALGFAFLHVLYTLVIPIRYYVRWTLNNRTVTQAITKKENPFSTTTSWLSDSYVALGMLGFFLFVLLGITSLPSVSNTVNWREFRFVQSKLGYLTLILCTAHTLVYGGKRFLNPSNLVWYLPSAYVIALIIPCTVLVIKFILILPCIDKTLMRIRQGWERNPKYSESALNGKTDI
;
A
#
# COMPACT_ATOMS: atom_id res chain seq x y z
N MET A 1 15.21 -21.91 45.48
CA MET A 1 14.49 -20.89 44.69
C MET A 1 15.48 -19.79 44.34
N SER A 2 15.93 -19.65 43.08
CA SER A 2 16.48 -18.40 42.49
C SER A 2 17.36 -18.70 41.25
N SER A 3 16.75 -19.09 40.13
CA SER A 3 17.41 -19.01 38.81
C SER A 3 16.79 -17.93 37.92
N LEU A 4 15.82 -17.17 38.44
CA LEU A 4 15.02 -16.19 37.70
C LEU A 4 15.34 -14.72 38.04
N LEU A 5 16.08 -14.46 39.12
CA LEU A 5 16.45 -13.10 39.51
C LEU A 5 17.82 -12.72 38.94
N PRO A 6 17.95 -11.57 38.28
CA PRO A 6 19.25 -11.03 37.90
C PRO A 6 20.13 -10.82 39.14
N ASN A 7 21.44 -11.07 39.00
CA ASN A 7 22.40 -10.80 40.07
C ASN A 7 22.33 -9.31 40.47
N GLY A 8 22.10 -9.05 41.75
CA GLY A 8 22.00 -7.69 42.30
C GLY A 8 20.59 -7.10 42.34
N ALA A 9 19.54 -7.84 41.96
CA ALA A 9 18.15 -7.41 42.13
C ALA A 9 17.54 -7.95 43.44
N GLU A 10 17.01 -7.06 44.27
CA GLU A 10 16.26 -7.40 45.49
C GLU A 10 14.75 -7.46 45.21
N VAL A 11 14.04 -8.39 45.85
CA VAL A 11 12.57 -8.49 45.79
C VAL A 11 12.00 -7.97 47.11
N MET A 12 11.00 -7.10 47.03
CA MET A 12 10.38 -6.45 48.18
C MET A 12 8.86 -6.44 48.04
N SER A 13 8.14 -6.02 49.09
CA SER A 13 6.72 -5.71 49.01
C SER A 13 6.48 -4.51 48.09
N TYR A 14 5.25 -4.34 47.59
CA TYR A 14 4.94 -3.21 46.70
C TYR A 14 5.20 -1.84 47.35
N SER A 15 4.82 -1.68 48.62
CA SER A 15 5.04 -0.43 49.37
C SER A 15 6.53 -0.13 49.54
N ASP A 16 7.32 -1.12 49.97
CA ASP A 16 8.75 -0.91 50.24
C ASP A 16 9.54 -0.66 48.94
N ALA A 17 9.16 -1.34 47.86
CA ALA A 17 9.77 -1.13 46.53
C ALA A 17 9.48 0.28 46.01
N ALA A 18 8.23 0.77 46.15
CA ALA A 18 7.82 2.08 45.68
C ALA A 18 8.52 3.25 46.41
N GLN A 19 8.96 3.04 47.65
CA GLN A 19 9.73 4.04 48.40
C GLN A 19 11.19 4.18 47.93
N LYS A 20 11.78 3.13 47.34
CA LYS A 20 13.20 3.10 46.94
C LYS A 20 13.50 3.79 45.60
N SER A 21 12.52 4.01 44.72
CA SER A 21 12.75 4.62 43.41
C SER A 21 11.77 5.75 43.09
N ASP A 22 12.17 6.64 42.19
CA ASP A 22 11.30 7.69 41.66
C ASP A 22 10.59 7.29 40.35
N ILE A 23 11.08 6.25 39.68
CA ILE A 23 10.54 5.69 38.44
C ILE A 23 10.10 4.26 38.71
N ILE A 24 8.82 4.00 38.52
CA ILE A 24 8.19 2.70 38.79
C ILE A 24 7.61 2.18 37.48
N ILE A 25 8.11 1.02 37.03
CA ILE A 25 7.62 0.36 35.81
C ILE A 25 6.55 -0.64 36.19
N ILE A 26 5.32 -0.41 35.71
CA ILE A 26 4.15 -1.25 35.99
C ILE A 26 4.14 -2.42 34.99
N ALA A 27 4.83 -3.50 35.35
CA ALA A 27 4.98 -4.70 34.52
C ALA A 27 3.92 -5.77 34.82
N ILE A 28 2.66 -5.36 34.90
CA ILE A 28 1.49 -6.19 35.22
C ILE A 28 0.40 -6.01 34.16
N HIS A 29 -0.47 -7.00 34.05
CA HIS A 29 -1.65 -6.91 33.18
C HIS A 29 -2.70 -5.96 33.79
N ARG A 30 -3.45 -5.28 32.92
CA ARG A 30 -4.40 -4.23 33.30
C ARG A 30 -5.53 -4.74 34.20
N GLU A 31 -5.88 -6.01 34.07
CA GLU A 31 -6.84 -6.74 34.90
C GLU A 31 -6.41 -6.85 36.38
N HIS A 32 -5.18 -6.47 36.71
CA HIS A 32 -4.63 -6.52 38.05
C HIS A 32 -4.22 -5.14 38.58
N TYR A 33 -4.78 -4.05 38.02
CA TYR A 33 -4.44 -2.69 38.47
C TYR A 33 -5.12 -2.29 39.78
N ASP A 34 -6.11 -3.05 40.27
CA ASP A 34 -6.90 -2.70 41.45
C ASP A 34 -6.04 -2.44 42.70
N PHE A 35 -4.93 -3.16 42.89
CA PHE A 35 -4.06 -2.93 44.06
C PHE A 35 -3.34 -1.56 44.03
N LEU A 36 -3.25 -0.90 42.87
CA LEU A 36 -2.62 0.42 42.78
C LEU A 36 -3.39 1.47 43.56
N THR A 37 -4.71 1.30 43.76
CA THR A 37 -5.51 2.22 44.57
C THR A 37 -5.08 2.19 46.03
N GLU A 38 -4.67 1.02 46.55
CA GLU A 38 -4.19 0.85 47.92
C GLU A 38 -2.81 1.51 48.15
N LEU A 39 -2.03 1.72 47.08
CA LEU A 39 -0.68 2.30 47.13
C LEU A 39 -0.67 3.81 46.82
N THR A 40 -1.83 4.45 46.68
CA THR A 40 -1.96 5.84 46.21
C THR A 40 -1.09 6.83 46.99
N GLU A 41 -1.03 6.71 48.32
CA GLU A 41 -0.23 7.61 49.16
C GLU A 41 1.27 7.48 48.89
N VAL A 42 1.76 6.25 48.69
CA VAL A 42 3.18 5.94 48.44
C VAL A 42 3.60 6.33 47.03
N LEU A 43 2.68 6.26 46.07
CA LEU A 43 2.92 6.59 44.66
C LEU A 43 2.84 8.09 44.36
N ASN A 44 2.47 8.92 45.33
CA ASN A 44 2.33 10.36 45.11
C ASN A 44 3.66 11.01 44.73
N GLY A 45 3.67 11.76 43.63
CA GLY A 45 4.87 12.42 43.09
C GLY A 45 5.86 11.49 42.36
N LYS A 46 5.54 10.20 42.21
CA LYS A 46 6.36 9.23 41.47
C LYS A 46 6.03 9.21 39.98
N ILE A 47 6.99 8.76 39.17
CA ILE A 47 6.81 8.56 37.73
C ILE A 47 6.37 7.11 37.51
N LEU A 48 5.10 6.93 37.16
CA LEU A 48 4.55 5.63 36.81
C LEU A 48 4.73 5.40 35.30
N VAL A 49 5.32 4.27 34.94
CA VAL A 49 5.53 3.87 33.54
C VAL A 49 4.65 2.67 33.22
N ASP A 50 3.58 2.91 32.47
CA ASP A 50 2.70 1.84 31.99
C ASP A 50 3.29 1.23 30.71
N VAL A 51 3.52 -0.08 30.76
CA VAL A 51 4.07 -0.90 29.66
C VAL A 51 3.10 -1.98 29.20
N SER A 52 1.83 -1.89 29.61
CA SER A 52 0.79 -2.87 29.31
C SER A 52 0.41 -2.86 27.82
N ASN A 53 -0.08 -4.01 27.35
CA ASN A 53 -0.64 -4.15 26.01
C ASN A 53 -1.97 -4.90 26.12
N ASN A 54 -3.00 -4.38 25.45
CA ASN A 54 -4.31 -5.03 25.41
C ASN A 54 -4.26 -6.32 24.56
N LEU A 55 -5.16 -7.27 24.82
CA LEU A 55 -5.30 -8.47 23.98
C LEU A 55 -6.02 -8.19 22.66
N LYS A 56 -6.85 -7.14 22.61
CA LYS A 56 -7.66 -6.75 21.44
C LYS A 56 -7.62 -5.22 21.27
N ILE A 57 -7.74 -4.79 20.02
CA ILE A 57 -7.84 -3.38 19.65
C ILE A 57 -9.08 -2.77 20.30
N ASN A 58 -8.94 -1.57 20.88
CA ASN A 58 -10.01 -0.81 21.52
C ASN A 58 -10.76 -1.56 22.63
N HIS A 59 -10.13 -2.51 23.32
CA HIS A 59 -10.81 -3.28 24.37
C HIS A 59 -11.21 -2.39 25.56
N LEU A 60 -10.38 -1.39 25.92
CA LEU A 60 -10.66 -0.42 26.99
C LEU A 60 -10.02 0.93 26.64
N ILE A 61 -10.84 1.97 26.52
CA ILE A 61 -10.39 3.35 26.29
C ILE A 61 -9.66 3.83 27.54
N SER A 62 -8.55 4.53 27.33
CA SER A 62 -7.70 5.15 28.36
C SER A 62 -8.36 6.36 29.04
N GLU A 63 -9.59 6.22 29.55
CA GLU A 63 -10.32 7.34 30.19
C GLU A 63 -10.27 7.31 31.72
N GLU A 64 -9.89 6.20 32.38
CA GLU A 64 -10.09 6.05 33.84
C GLU A 64 -8.85 5.74 34.69
N VAL A 65 -7.62 6.07 34.25
CA VAL A 65 -6.47 6.02 35.17
C VAL A 65 -5.82 7.40 35.23
N ASN A 66 -6.40 8.25 36.07
CA ASN A 66 -6.06 9.65 36.32
C ASN A 66 -4.73 9.84 37.08
N TYR A 67 -3.88 8.81 37.13
CA TYR A 67 -2.59 8.88 37.77
C TYR A 67 -1.55 9.34 36.76
N TYR A 68 -0.48 9.97 37.24
CA TYR A 68 0.68 10.47 36.48
C TYR A 68 1.47 9.33 35.83
N ILE A 69 0.79 8.60 34.96
CA ILE A 69 1.28 7.49 34.19
C ILE A 69 1.80 8.13 32.90
N THR A 70 3.08 7.96 32.66
CA THR A 70 3.70 8.11 31.35
C THR A 70 3.65 6.74 30.68
N PRO A 71 2.69 6.46 29.77
CA PRO A 71 2.69 5.21 29.04
C PRO A 71 3.93 5.19 28.16
N SER A 72 4.73 4.17 28.39
CA SER A 72 5.86 3.83 27.55
C SER A 72 5.55 2.45 27.01
N SER A 73 5.20 2.35 25.74
CA SER A 73 5.17 1.03 25.12
C SER A 73 6.62 0.60 24.93
N ILE A 74 7.15 -0.16 25.89
CA ILE A 74 8.28 -1.02 25.60
C ILE A 74 7.69 -2.13 24.74
N ASN A 75 7.81 -1.98 23.42
CA ASN A 75 7.55 -3.05 22.46
C ASN A 75 8.61 -4.15 22.63
N LYS A 76 8.67 -4.79 23.80
CA LYS A 76 9.22 -6.13 23.94
C LYS A 76 8.19 -7.05 23.31
N LYS A 77 8.25 -7.12 21.99
CA LYS A 77 7.78 -8.29 21.27
C LYS A 77 8.42 -9.48 21.97
N ARG A 78 7.61 -10.32 22.61
CA ARG A 78 8.03 -11.62 23.14
C ARG A 78 8.45 -12.45 21.94
N ILE A 79 9.69 -12.28 21.56
CA ILE A 79 10.35 -13.01 20.49
C ILE A 79 10.86 -14.28 21.16
N ASN A 80 10.06 -15.35 21.05
CA ASN A 80 10.69 -16.60 20.71
C ASN A 80 11.41 -16.35 19.38
N THR A 81 12.73 -16.54 19.35
CA THR A 81 13.65 -16.51 18.18
C THR A 81 14.08 -15.15 17.60
N ASN A 82 15.21 -14.62 18.09
CA ASN A 82 16.24 -13.87 17.34
C ASN A 82 15.79 -12.87 16.25
N LEU A 83 15.13 -11.75 16.60
CA LEU A 83 15.09 -10.59 15.69
C LEU A 83 14.83 -9.25 16.42
N ILE A 84 15.90 -8.55 16.77
CA ILE A 84 15.89 -7.14 17.19
C ILE A 84 15.35 -6.31 16.01
N VAL A 85 14.05 -5.97 15.99
CA VAL A 85 13.45 -5.12 14.93
C VAL A 85 12.89 -3.80 15.46
N LEU A 86 12.78 -3.59 16.77
CA LEU A 86 12.47 -2.27 17.30
C LEU A 86 13.63 -1.75 18.14
N THR A 87 14.46 -0.94 17.50
CA THR A 87 15.34 0.03 18.16
C THR A 87 14.58 1.25 18.68
N GLN A 88 13.27 1.38 18.38
CA GLN A 88 12.46 2.54 18.75
C GLN A 88 11.44 2.23 19.86
N VAL A 89 11.36 3.09 20.88
CA VAL A 89 10.38 3.03 21.98
C VAL A 89 9.49 4.26 21.89
N LEU A 90 8.18 4.06 21.72
CA LEU A 90 7.21 5.15 21.66
C LEU A 90 6.85 5.58 23.08
N ILE A 91 7.01 6.88 23.36
CA ILE A 91 6.76 7.45 24.68
C ILE A 91 5.80 8.62 24.52
N CYS A 92 4.78 8.68 25.38
CA CYS A 92 3.86 9.80 25.47
C CYS A 92 3.61 10.16 26.94
N GLY A 93 3.19 11.39 27.20
CA GLY A 93 2.91 11.84 28.57
C GLY A 93 2.72 13.35 28.67
N ASN A 94 1.96 13.77 29.68
CA ASN A 94 1.62 15.19 29.89
C ASN A 94 2.72 15.95 30.62
N ASP A 95 3.42 15.32 31.56
CA ASP A 95 4.57 15.93 32.24
C ASP A 95 5.85 15.76 31.39
N SER A 96 6.39 16.89 30.93
CA SER A 96 7.62 16.93 30.14
C SER A 96 8.85 16.49 30.93
N LYS A 97 8.92 16.77 32.24
CA LYS A 97 10.06 16.37 33.09
C LYS A 97 10.07 14.87 33.30
N ALA A 98 8.92 14.28 33.67
CA ALA A 98 8.78 12.84 33.79
C ALA A 98 9.11 12.13 32.48
N LYS A 99 8.55 12.62 31.36
CA LYS A 99 8.80 12.06 30.03
C LYS A 99 10.29 12.08 29.66
N GLN A 100 11.01 13.18 29.89
CA GLN A 100 12.46 13.22 29.60
C GLN A 100 13.26 12.22 30.45
N ARG A 101 12.95 12.07 31.74
CA ARG A 101 13.61 11.06 32.58
C ARG A 101 13.41 9.65 32.04
N VAL A 102 12.19 9.32 31.60
CA VAL A 102 11.90 8.01 30.98
C VAL A 102 12.65 7.85 29.65
N MET A 103 12.75 8.90 28.84
CA MET A 103 13.54 8.88 27.61
C MET A 103 15.03 8.64 27.87
N ASP A 104 15.59 9.21 28.94
CA ASP A 104 16.99 9.01 29.33
C ASP A 104 17.26 7.57 29.77
N VAL A 105 16.34 6.96 30.53
CA VAL A 105 16.39 5.54 30.85
C VAL A 105 16.40 4.70 29.57
N VAL A 106 15.52 5.00 28.61
CA VAL A 106 15.47 4.27 27.33
C VAL A 106 16.77 4.42 26.54
N ARG A 107 17.38 5.61 26.51
CA ARG A 107 18.70 5.83 25.89
C ARG A 107 19.80 5.01 26.57
N SER A 108 19.80 4.96 27.90
CA SER A 108 20.78 4.19 28.68
C SER A 108 20.71 2.68 28.40
N LEU A 109 19.53 2.18 27.99
CA LEU A 109 19.31 0.80 27.56
C LEU A 109 19.75 0.54 26.10
N GLY A 110 20.31 1.53 25.40
CA GLY A 110 20.71 1.42 23.99
C GLY A 110 19.54 1.48 23.00
N LEU A 111 18.37 1.95 23.45
CA LEU A 111 17.17 2.11 22.63
C LEU A 111 16.97 3.57 22.24
N THR A 112 16.23 3.80 21.16
CA THR A 112 15.90 5.14 20.63
C THR A 112 14.51 5.57 21.09
N PRO A 113 14.38 6.51 22.03
CA PRO A 113 13.07 7.02 22.42
C PRO A 113 12.47 7.91 21.32
N LEU A 114 11.19 7.74 21.02
CA LEU A 114 10.42 8.58 20.11
C LEU A 114 9.26 9.23 20.87
N ASP A 115 9.30 10.55 21.02
CA ASP A 115 8.24 11.31 21.68
C ASP A 115 7.02 11.44 20.76
N LYS A 116 5.86 10.96 21.24
CA LYS A 116 4.56 11.00 20.56
C LYS A 116 3.62 12.10 21.09
N GLY A 117 4.09 12.94 22.01
CA GLY A 117 3.33 14.07 22.54
C GLY A 117 2.66 13.78 23.87
N SER A 118 1.40 14.19 24.00
CA SER A 118 0.59 14.08 25.23
C SER A 118 0.04 12.67 25.42
N LEU A 119 -0.58 12.43 26.58
CA LEU A 119 -1.19 11.16 26.93
C LEU A 119 -2.30 10.71 25.97
N VAL A 120 -2.86 11.64 25.18
CA VAL A 120 -3.88 11.35 24.15
C VAL A 120 -3.35 10.36 23.09
N ALA A 121 -2.04 10.33 22.86
CA ALA A 121 -1.41 9.41 21.91
C ALA A 121 -1.29 7.97 22.44
N ALA A 122 -1.57 7.71 23.73
CA ALA A 122 -1.43 6.39 24.35
C ALA A 122 -2.29 5.33 23.67
N ASN A 123 -3.53 5.66 23.32
CA ASN A 123 -4.44 4.75 22.62
C ASN A 123 -3.90 4.33 21.24
N GLU A 124 -3.26 5.24 20.50
CA GLU A 124 -2.61 4.89 19.22
C GLU A 124 -1.41 3.96 19.45
N ILE A 125 -0.62 4.25 20.49
CA ILE A 125 0.56 3.49 20.87
C ILE A 125 0.20 2.05 21.29
N GLU A 126 -0.81 1.88 22.16
CA GLU A 126 -1.29 0.58 22.63
C GLU A 126 -1.86 -0.28 21.49
N ASN A 127 -2.52 0.36 20.52
CA ASN A 127 -3.09 -0.34 19.36
C ASN A 127 -2.04 -0.69 18.32
N TYR A 128 -0.90 0.01 18.27
CA TYR A 128 0.15 -0.20 17.27
C TYR A 128 0.66 -1.66 17.17
N PRO A 129 1.06 -2.33 18.27
CA PRO A 129 1.53 -3.72 18.20
C PRO A 129 0.45 -4.74 17.81
N LEU A 130 -0.83 -4.40 17.98
CA LEU A 130 -1.96 -5.29 17.68
C LEU A 130 -2.37 -5.26 16.20
N GLN A 131 -1.93 -4.24 15.46
CA GLN A 131 -2.28 -4.07 14.06
C GLN A 131 -1.41 -4.95 13.15
N LEU A 132 -2.04 -5.89 12.43
CA LEU A 132 -1.40 -6.64 11.33
C LEU A 132 -1.80 -6.04 9.99
N PHE A 133 -0.89 -5.26 9.39
CA PHE A 133 -1.02 -4.65 8.05
C PHE A 133 -2.40 -4.01 7.75
N PRO A 134 -2.91 -3.09 8.59
CA PRO A 134 -4.28 -2.58 8.49
C PRO A 134 -4.57 -1.92 7.13
N MET A 135 -3.64 -1.10 6.65
CA MET A 135 -3.76 -0.39 5.36
C MET A 135 -3.58 -1.29 4.13
N TRP A 136 -3.13 -2.53 4.31
CA TRP A 136 -2.91 -3.47 3.20
C TRP A 136 -4.07 -4.42 2.96
N LYS A 137 -5.02 -4.54 3.91
CA LYS A 137 -6.17 -5.43 3.79
C LYS A 137 -6.96 -5.18 2.50
N PHE A 138 -7.39 -3.94 2.27
CA PHE A 138 -8.15 -3.59 1.06
C PHE A 138 -7.34 -3.84 -0.23
N PRO A 139 -6.09 -3.34 -0.37
CA PRO A 139 -5.25 -3.67 -1.51
C PRO A 139 -5.06 -5.17 -1.76
N PHE A 140 -4.88 -5.97 -0.70
CA PHE A 140 -4.75 -7.43 -0.83
C PHE A 140 -6.05 -8.07 -1.33
N TYR A 141 -7.20 -7.78 -0.72
CA TYR A 141 -8.47 -8.35 -1.15
C TYR A 141 -8.80 -7.95 -2.59
N LEU A 142 -8.62 -6.68 -2.94
CA LEU A 142 -8.83 -6.19 -4.30
C LEU A 142 -7.95 -6.92 -5.31
N SER A 143 -6.65 -7.06 -5.00
CA SER A 143 -5.72 -7.75 -5.90
C SER A 143 -6.02 -9.25 -6.02
N ALA A 144 -6.41 -9.91 -4.93
CA ALA A 144 -6.78 -11.32 -4.93
C ALA A 144 -8.01 -11.57 -5.79
N VAL A 145 -9.08 -10.79 -5.60
CA VAL A 145 -10.32 -10.88 -6.38
C VAL A 145 -10.01 -10.68 -7.87
N LEU A 146 -9.21 -9.67 -8.20
CA LEU A 146 -8.84 -9.37 -9.58
C LEU A 146 -8.01 -10.50 -10.21
N CYS A 147 -7.03 -11.06 -9.48
CA CYS A 147 -6.25 -12.18 -9.95
C CYS A 147 -7.09 -13.44 -10.18
N VAL A 148 -7.98 -13.78 -9.23
CA VAL A 148 -8.88 -14.94 -9.35
C VAL A 148 -9.81 -14.78 -10.56
N PHE A 149 -10.41 -13.61 -10.72
CA PHE A 149 -11.27 -13.32 -11.87
C PHE A 149 -10.52 -13.50 -13.20
N PHE A 150 -9.37 -12.83 -13.37
CA PHE A 150 -8.61 -12.93 -14.62
C PHE A 150 -7.98 -14.31 -14.84
N PHE A 151 -7.68 -15.04 -13.77
CA PHE A 151 -7.22 -16.43 -13.87
C PHE A 151 -8.30 -17.30 -14.51
N PHE A 152 -9.52 -17.33 -13.95
CA PHE A 152 -10.62 -18.10 -14.53
C PHE A 152 -10.98 -17.62 -15.94
N TYR A 153 -10.97 -16.31 -16.17
CA TYR A 153 -11.19 -15.73 -17.50
C TYR A 153 -10.19 -16.27 -18.54
N CYS A 154 -8.90 -16.32 -18.19
CA CYS A 154 -7.85 -16.85 -19.08
C CYS A 154 -7.93 -18.36 -19.23
N VAL A 155 -8.27 -19.11 -18.16
CA VAL A 155 -8.44 -20.57 -18.20
C VAL A 155 -9.55 -20.97 -19.16
N ILE A 156 -10.71 -20.30 -19.07
CA ILE A 156 -11.84 -20.54 -19.98
C ILE A 156 -11.41 -20.35 -21.44
N ARG A 157 -10.70 -19.25 -21.74
CA ARG A 157 -10.33 -18.90 -23.12
C ARG A 157 -9.17 -19.72 -23.68
N GLU A 158 -8.20 -20.13 -22.87
CA GLU A 158 -6.94 -20.71 -23.36
C GLU A 158 -6.73 -22.18 -23.06
N VAL A 159 -7.51 -22.73 -22.13
CA VAL A 159 -7.46 -24.14 -21.75
C VAL A 159 -8.79 -24.81 -22.10
N ILE A 160 -9.92 -24.31 -21.60
CA ILE A 160 -11.23 -24.94 -21.79
C ILE A 160 -11.70 -24.86 -23.25
N TYR A 161 -11.63 -23.68 -23.88
CA TYR A 161 -12.07 -23.54 -25.27
C TYR A 161 -11.31 -24.45 -26.26
N PRO A 162 -9.96 -24.50 -26.27
CA PRO A 162 -9.23 -25.44 -27.13
C PRO A 162 -9.48 -26.91 -26.78
N TYR A 163 -9.78 -27.22 -25.52
CA TYR A 163 -10.14 -28.59 -25.12
C TYR A 163 -11.50 -29.00 -25.73
N VAL A 164 -12.50 -28.12 -25.68
CA VAL A 164 -13.84 -28.37 -26.21
C VAL A 164 -13.85 -28.46 -27.75
N HIS A 165 -13.21 -27.50 -28.44
CA HIS A 165 -13.30 -27.39 -29.91
C HIS A 165 -12.17 -28.07 -30.66
N GLU A 166 -10.92 -27.95 -30.19
CA GLU A 166 -9.76 -28.54 -30.88
C GLU A 166 -9.40 -29.93 -30.34
N LYS A 167 -10.04 -30.40 -29.25
CA LYS A 167 -9.69 -31.65 -28.53
C LYS A 167 -8.21 -31.74 -28.15
N ARG A 168 -7.59 -30.59 -27.84
CA ARG A 168 -6.17 -30.49 -27.48
C ARG A 168 -6.00 -30.14 -26.02
N ASP A 169 -5.11 -30.86 -25.34
CA ASP A 169 -4.69 -30.49 -24.00
C ASP A 169 -3.74 -29.28 -24.03
N ARG A 170 -4.12 -28.22 -23.32
CA ARG A 170 -3.32 -27.01 -23.10
C ARG A 170 -3.18 -26.65 -21.61
N THR A 171 -3.45 -27.60 -20.71
CA THR A 171 -3.36 -27.41 -19.24
C THR A 171 -1.97 -26.99 -18.77
N PHE A 172 -0.91 -27.39 -19.50
CA PHE A 172 0.47 -26.94 -19.25
C PHE A 172 0.67 -25.41 -19.32
N ARG A 173 -0.33 -24.65 -19.80
CA ARG A 173 -0.31 -23.17 -19.77
C ARG A 173 -0.54 -22.60 -18.38
N LEU A 174 -1.15 -23.36 -17.46
CA LEU A 174 -1.50 -22.93 -16.10
C LEU A 174 -0.31 -22.42 -15.26
N PRO A 175 0.89 -23.02 -15.28
CA PRO A 175 1.96 -22.60 -14.37
C PRO A 175 2.67 -21.29 -14.77
N ILE A 176 2.75 -20.98 -16.07
CA ILE A 176 3.53 -19.82 -16.54
C ILE A 176 2.74 -18.94 -17.51
N SER A 177 2.12 -19.51 -18.54
CA SER A 177 1.47 -18.71 -19.58
C SER A 177 0.24 -17.95 -19.07
N ILE A 178 -0.56 -18.57 -18.19
CA ILE A 178 -1.76 -17.94 -17.62
C ILE A 178 -1.37 -16.87 -16.58
N PRO A 179 -0.48 -17.14 -15.60
CA PRO A 179 0.04 -16.10 -14.70
C PRO A 179 0.69 -14.93 -15.45
N ASN A 180 1.43 -15.18 -16.54
CA ASN A 180 2.01 -14.11 -17.36
C ASN A 180 0.99 -13.31 -18.19
N ARG A 181 -0.32 -13.63 -18.07
CA ARG A 181 -1.42 -12.76 -18.52
C ARG A 181 -2.10 -12.08 -17.36
N VAL A 182 -2.28 -12.78 -16.24
CA VAL A 182 -2.95 -12.25 -15.04
C VAL A 182 -2.11 -11.16 -14.38
N PHE A 183 -0.82 -11.39 -14.16
CA PHE A 183 0.06 -10.44 -13.47
C PHE A 183 0.20 -9.08 -14.15
N PRO A 184 0.48 -8.96 -15.47
CA PRO A 184 0.53 -7.64 -16.10
C PRO A 184 -0.81 -6.91 -16.07
N ILE A 185 -1.93 -7.65 -16.20
CA ILE A 185 -3.28 -7.08 -16.11
C ILE A 185 -3.54 -6.53 -14.70
N ALA A 186 -3.19 -7.30 -13.67
CA ALA A 186 -3.31 -6.86 -12.29
C ALA A 186 -2.44 -5.65 -11.98
N ALA A 187 -1.18 -5.68 -12.42
CA ALA A 187 -0.25 -4.56 -12.27
C ALA A 187 -0.80 -3.27 -12.91
N LEU A 188 -1.23 -3.34 -14.17
CA LEU A 188 -1.73 -2.18 -14.90
C LEU A 188 -3.04 -1.65 -14.31
N THR A 189 -3.95 -2.55 -13.92
CA THR A 189 -5.24 -2.16 -13.33
C THR A 189 -5.04 -1.49 -11.97
N LEU A 190 -4.24 -2.11 -11.09
CA LEU A 190 -3.94 -1.54 -9.77
C LEU A 190 -3.19 -0.21 -9.88
N LEU A 191 -2.24 -0.09 -10.82
CA LEU A 191 -1.57 1.18 -11.10
C LEU A 191 -2.57 2.26 -11.53
N ALA A 192 -3.55 1.95 -12.39
CA ALA A 192 -4.59 2.90 -12.75
C ALA A 192 -5.46 3.30 -11.55
N LEU A 193 -5.78 2.35 -10.66
CA LEU A 193 -6.53 2.60 -9.42
C LEU A 193 -5.76 3.43 -8.38
N VAL A 194 -4.44 3.57 -8.50
CA VAL A 194 -3.66 4.55 -7.70
C VAL A 194 -4.01 5.98 -8.10
N TYR A 195 -4.18 6.24 -9.40
CA TYR A 195 -4.38 7.60 -9.94
C TYR A 195 -5.84 8.00 -10.09
N LEU A 196 -6.76 7.03 -10.27
CA LEU A 196 -8.20 7.25 -10.37
C LEU A 196 -8.81 8.08 -9.22
N PRO A 197 -8.51 7.86 -7.92
CA PRO A 197 -9.14 8.65 -6.86
C PRO A 197 -8.70 10.13 -6.91
N GLY A 198 -7.49 10.42 -7.39
CA GLY A 198 -7.04 11.80 -7.61
C GLY A 198 -7.80 12.51 -8.73
N VAL A 199 -8.24 11.76 -9.74
CA VAL A 199 -9.09 12.26 -10.83
C VAL A 199 -10.51 12.52 -10.32
N ILE A 200 -11.09 11.56 -9.58
CA ILE A 200 -12.42 11.70 -8.97
C ILE A 200 -12.45 12.88 -8.00
N ALA A 201 -11.43 13.02 -7.15
CA ALA A 201 -11.29 14.14 -6.22
C ALA A 201 -11.24 15.50 -6.95
N ALA A 202 -10.57 15.59 -8.10
CA ALA A 202 -10.53 16.80 -8.90
C ALA A 202 -11.89 17.15 -9.50
N ILE A 203 -12.62 16.17 -10.04
CA ILE A 203 -14.00 16.36 -10.53
C ILE A 203 -14.91 16.84 -9.39
N LEU A 204 -14.81 16.20 -8.22
CA LEU A 204 -15.64 16.54 -7.07
C LEU A 204 -15.33 17.95 -6.53
N GLN A 205 -14.06 18.37 -6.55
CA GLN A 205 -13.66 19.74 -6.23
C GLN A 205 -14.25 20.75 -7.23
N LEU A 206 -14.24 20.45 -8.53
CA LEU A 206 -14.83 21.31 -9.56
C LEU A 206 -16.35 21.40 -9.45
N TYR A 207 -17.01 20.27 -9.15
CA TYR A 207 -18.45 20.20 -8.95
C TYR A 207 -18.89 21.01 -7.72
N ARG A 208 -18.19 20.83 -6.59
CA ARG A 208 -18.49 21.56 -5.35
C ARG A 208 -18.06 23.02 -5.40
N GLY A 209 -17.09 23.36 -6.24
CA GLY A 209 -16.54 24.71 -6.35
C GLY A 209 -15.81 25.19 -5.10
N THR A 210 -15.34 24.29 -4.23
CA THR A 210 -14.58 24.58 -3.00
C THR A 210 -13.69 23.38 -2.64
N LYS A 211 -12.58 23.64 -1.95
CA LYS A 211 -11.70 22.60 -1.39
C LYS A 211 -12.01 22.25 0.08
N TYR A 212 -12.84 23.04 0.76
CA TYR A 212 -13.02 22.96 2.21
C TYR A 212 -14.02 21.88 2.64
N ARG A 213 -14.79 21.31 1.71
CA ARG A 213 -15.72 20.21 2.00
C ARG A 213 -14.98 18.87 2.02
N ARG A 214 -15.08 18.14 3.14
CA ARG A 214 -14.52 16.79 3.33
C ARG A 214 -14.96 15.84 2.20
N PHE A 215 -14.04 14.99 1.75
CA PHE A 215 -14.38 13.94 0.79
C PHE A 215 -15.30 12.88 1.42
N PRO A 216 -16.15 12.20 0.63
CA PRO A 216 -16.87 11.03 1.10
C PRO A 216 -15.88 10.01 1.68
N ASP A 217 -16.25 9.35 2.78
CA ASP A 217 -15.30 8.53 3.54
C ASP A 217 -14.67 7.41 2.70
N TRP A 218 -15.42 6.80 1.76
CA TRP A 218 -14.87 5.77 0.87
C TRP A 218 -13.72 6.30 -0.02
N LEU A 219 -13.79 7.56 -0.46
CA LEU A 219 -12.76 8.17 -1.29
C LEU A 219 -11.54 8.55 -0.45
N ASP A 220 -11.77 9.00 0.79
CA ASP A 220 -10.70 9.33 1.72
C ASP A 220 -9.89 8.10 2.11
N HIS A 221 -10.56 7.00 2.49
CA HIS A 221 -9.91 5.72 2.77
C HIS A 221 -9.13 5.20 1.56
N TRP A 222 -9.67 5.33 0.35
CA TRP A 222 -8.96 4.95 -0.86
C TRP A 222 -7.73 5.84 -1.14
N MET A 223 -7.82 7.14 -0.90
CA MET A 223 -6.70 8.08 -1.04
C MET A 223 -5.54 7.74 -0.11
N LEU A 224 -5.81 7.21 1.08
CA LEU A 224 -4.80 6.74 2.03
C LEU A 224 -4.14 5.42 1.60
N CYS A 225 -4.89 4.55 0.90
CA CYS A 225 -4.40 3.25 0.40
C CYS A 225 -3.57 3.32 -0.89
N ARG A 226 -3.39 4.50 -1.50
CA ARG A 226 -2.69 4.66 -2.80
C ARG A 226 -1.27 4.11 -2.79
N LYS A 227 -0.52 4.30 -1.69
CA LYS A 227 0.84 3.78 -1.55
C LYS A 227 0.86 2.25 -1.61
N GLN A 228 -0.03 1.60 -0.87
CA GLN A 228 -0.13 0.16 -0.77
C GLN A 228 -0.57 -0.46 -2.11
N LEU A 229 -1.57 0.15 -2.77
CA LEU A 229 -1.98 -0.26 -4.13
C LEU A 229 -0.81 -0.17 -5.12
N GLY A 230 -0.05 0.93 -5.09
CA GLY A 230 1.11 1.12 -5.97
C GLY A 230 2.22 0.08 -5.74
N LEU A 231 2.49 -0.28 -4.48
CA LEU A 231 3.49 -1.30 -4.14
C LEU A 231 3.06 -2.71 -4.55
N ILE A 232 1.79 -3.08 -4.36
CA ILE A 232 1.27 -4.36 -4.86
C ILE A 232 1.32 -4.41 -6.39
N ALA A 233 0.94 -3.31 -7.05
CA ALA A 233 1.01 -3.20 -8.51
C ALA A 233 2.45 -3.37 -9.02
N LEU A 234 3.44 -2.78 -8.33
CA LEU A 234 4.87 -2.96 -8.63
C LEU A 234 5.30 -4.42 -8.45
N GLY A 235 4.83 -5.10 -7.40
CA GLY A 235 5.09 -6.53 -7.19
C GLY A 235 4.60 -7.41 -8.34
N PHE A 236 3.38 -7.17 -8.85
CA PHE A 236 2.88 -7.86 -10.03
C PHE A 236 3.63 -7.50 -11.32
N ALA A 237 4.04 -6.24 -11.48
CA ALA A 237 4.88 -5.83 -12.61
C ALA A 237 6.23 -6.55 -12.59
N PHE A 238 6.84 -6.69 -11.40
CA PHE A 238 8.09 -7.43 -11.22
C PHE A 238 7.93 -8.91 -11.59
N LEU A 239 6.85 -9.56 -11.14
CA LEU A 239 6.53 -10.93 -11.55
C LEU A 239 6.33 -11.03 -13.07
N HIS A 240 5.61 -10.10 -13.69
CA HIS A 240 5.44 -10.09 -15.14
C HIS A 240 6.78 -10.00 -15.89
N VAL A 241 7.71 -9.16 -15.44
CA VAL A 241 9.05 -9.06 -16.02
C VAL A 241 9.78 -10.40 -15.92
N LEU A 242 9.82 -11.03 -14.74
CA LEU A 242 10.48 -12.34 -14.56
C LEU A 242 9.87 -13.43 -15.46
N TYR A 243 8.53 -13.52 -15.49
CA TYR A 243 7.82 -14.49 -16.31
C TYR A 243 7.99 -14.25 -17.81
N THR A 244 8.27 -13.01 -18.22
CA THR A 244 8.55 -12.65 -19.61
C THR A 244 10.00 -12.95 -19.99
N LEU A 245 10.97 -12.65 -19.13
CA LEU A 245 12.39 -12.93 -19.38
C LEU A 245 12.69 -14.43 -19.46
N VAL A 246 11.94 -15.27 -18.74
CA VAL A 246 12.11 -16.75 -18.80
C VAL A 246 11.46 -17.39 -20.04
N ILE A 247 10.72 -16.64 -20.88
CA ILE A 247 10.02 -17.18 -22.07
C ILE A 247 10.93 -18.04 -22.98
N PRO A 248 12.15 -17.61 -23.36
CA PRO A 248 13.00 -18.38 -24.28
C PRO A 248 13.54 -19.71 -23.69
N ILE A 249 13.49 -19.86 -22.36
CA ILE A 249 13.99 -21.06 -21.67
C ILE A 249 12.95 -22.19 -21.70
N ARG A 250 11.67 -21.85 -21.81
CA ARG A 250 10.56 -22.80 -21.69
C ARG A 250 10.51 -23.80 -22.84
N TYR A 251 10.30 -25.07 -22.50
CA TYR A 251 10.16 -26.17 -23.48
C TYR A 251 9.14 -25.87 -24.58
N TYR A 252 7.91 -25.45 -24.22
CA TYR A 252 6.85 -25.16 -25.20
C TYR A 252 7.28 -24.11 -26.24
N VAL A 253 8.02 -23.08 -25.83
CA VAL A 253 8.48 -22.01 -26.72
C VAL A 253 9.57 -22.54 -27.65
N ARG A 254 10.57 -23.23 -27.10
CA ARG A 254 11.65 -23.86 -27.87
C ARG A 254 11.11 -24.86 -28.88
N TRP A 255 10.22 -25.75 -28.46
CA TRP A 255 9.55 -26.72 -29.33
C TRP A 255 8.76 -26.02 -30.44
N THR A 256 8.00 -24.97 -30.13
CA THR A 256 7.22 -24.22 -31.14
C THR A 256 8.11 -23.53 -32.16
N LEU A 257 9.22 -22.92 -31.73
CA LEU A 257 10.19 -22.28 -32.64
C LEU A 257 10.84 -23.32 -33.53
N ASN A 258 11.35 -24.42 -32.96
CA ASN A 258 11.99 -25.49 -33.73
C ASN A 258 11.03 -26.12 -34.74
N ASN A 259 9.79 -26.42 -34.33
CA ASN A 259 8.78 -26.98 -35.23
C ASN A 259 8.44 -26.02 -36.38
N ARG A 260 8.33 -24.72 -36.12
CA ARG A 260 8.12 -23.70 -37.18
C ARG A 260 9.29 -23.67 -38.16
N THR A 261 10.54 -23.65 -37.66
CA THR A 261 11.75 -23.66 -38.50
C THR A 261 11.83 -24.92 -39.36
N VAL A 262 11.60 -26.09 -38.79
CA VAL A 262 11.61 -27.38 -39.50
C VAL A 262 10.49 -27.43 -40.56
N THR A 263 9.27 -27.02 -40.20
CA THR A 263 8.14 -26.98 -41.15
C THR A 263 8.44 -26.03 -42.31
N GLN A 264 9.03 -24.87 -42.04
CA GLN A 264 9.40 -23.90 -43.08
C GLN A 264 10.48 -24.45 -44.02
N ALA A 265 11.48 -25.16 -43.48
CA ALA A 265 12.54 -25.79 -44.26
C ALA A 265 12.00 -26.90 -45.18
N ILE A 266 11.11 -27.75 -44.66
CA ILE A 266 10.50 -28.86 -45.44
C ILE A 266 9.58 -28.32 -46.54
N THR A 267 8.78 -27.31 -46.23
CA THR A 267 7.81 -26.72 -47.18
C THR A 267 8.45 -25.77 -48.20
N LYS A 268 9.76 -25.49 -48.09
CA LYS A 268 10.52 -24.54 -48.93
C LYS A 268 9.83 -23.19 -49.09
N LYS A 269 9.09 -22.76 -48.06
CA LYS A 269 8.36 -21.48 -48.07
C LYS A 269 9.23 -20.40 -47.44
N GLU A 270 9.47 -19.32 -48.16
CA GLU A 270 10.14 -18.15 -47.60
C GLU A 270 9.13 -17.22 -46.90
N ASN A 271 9.50 -16.74 -45.71
CA ASN A 271 8.78 -15.70 -45.00
C ASN A 271 9.64 -14.43 -45.03
N PRO A 272 9.37 -13.46 -45.92
CA PRO A 272 10.19 -12.26 -46.02
C PRO A 272 10.12 -11.46 -44.73
N PHE A 273 11.21 -10.80 -44.38
CA PHE A 273 11.31 -9.99 -43.18
C PHE A 273 10.30 -8.83 -43.23
N SER A 274 9.42 -8.77 -42.22
CA SER A 274 8.39 -7.74 -42.13
C SER A 274 8.86 -6.60 -41.24
N THR A 275 9.33 -5.51 -41.84
CA THR A 275 9.78 -4.30 -41.13
C THR A 275 8.69 -3.75 -40.19
N THR A 276 7.42 -3.80 -40.59
CA THR A 276 6.29 -3.35 -39.75
C THR A 276 6.13 -4.19 -38.48
N THR A 277 6.32 -5.50 -38.58
CA THR A 277 6.19 -6.40 -37.42
C THR A 277 7.35 -6.19 -36.44
N SER A 278 8.55 -5.96 -36.97
CA SER A 278 9.75 -5.65 -36.18
C SER A 278 9.58 -4.34 -35.42
N TRP A 279 9.13 -3.26 -36.08
CA TRP A 279 8.80 -2.00 -35.41
C TRP A 279 7.79 -2.17 -34.28
N LEU A 280 6.69 -2.89 -34.53
CA LEU A 280 5.69 -3.12 -33.50
C LEU A 280 6.30 -3.87 -32.30
N SER A 281 7.05 -4.94 -32.60
CA SER A 281 7.67 -5.81 -31.61
C SER A 281 8.65 -5.05 -30.70
N ASP A 282 9.59 -4.32 -31.30
CA ASP A 282 10.63 -3.63 -30.53
C ASP A 282 10.05 -2.42 -29.79
N SER A 283 9.04 -1.75 -30.35
CA SER A 283 8.39 -0.60 -29.73
C SER A 283 7.66 -0.98 -28.44
N TYR A 284 6.82 -2.03 -28.44
CA TYR A 284 6.09 -2.39 -27.23
C TYR A 284 7.05 -2.87 -26.14
N VAL A 285 8.11 -3.60 -26.49
CA VAL A 285 9.14 -4.04 -25.53
C VAL A 285 9.88 -2.84 -24.93
N ALA A 286 10.31 -1.87 -25.76
CA ALA A 286 10.96 -0.65 -25.29
C ALA A 286 10.08 0.17 -24.34
N LEU A 287 8.80 0.34 -24.68
CA LEU A 287 7.81 1.02 -23.81
C LEU A 287 7.64 0.29 -22.47
N GLY A 288 7.64 -1.05 -22.50
CA GLY A 288 7.56 -1.87 -21.29
C GLY A 288 8.77 -1.68 -20.38
N MET A 289 9.98 -1.66 -20.96
CA MET A 289 11.22 -1.44 -20.21
C MET A 289 11.27 -0.05 -19.56
N LEU A 290 10.94 1.00 -20.32
CA LEU A 290 10.90 2.37 -19.80
C LEU A 290 9.81 2.56 -18.74
N GLY A 291 8.62 2.01 -18.98
CA GLY A 291 7.53 2.03 -18.01
C GLY A 291 7.91 1.33 -16.71
N PHE A 292 8.52 0.14 -16.79
CA PHE A 292 8.96 -0.60 -15.62
C PHE A 292 10.09 0.11 -14.85
N PHE A 293 11.06 0.71 -15.56
CA PHE A 293 12.11 1.52 -14.94
C PHE A 293 11.53 2.65 -14.08
N LEU A 294 10.59 3.43 -14.63
CA LEU A 294 9.92 4.49 -13.87
C LEU A 294 9.08 3.92 -12.72
N PHE A 295 8.46 2.74 -12.90
CA PHE A 295 7.70 2.09 -11.84
C PHE A 295 8.62 1.71 -10.65
N VAL A 296 9.80 1.17 -10.92
CA VAL A 296 10.81 0.88 -9.87
C VAL A 296 11.22 2.17 -9.16
N LEU A 297 11.41 3.28 -9.87
CA LEU A 297 11.72 4.58 -9.28
C LEU A 297 10.61 5.08 -8.32
N LEU A 298 9.34 4.87 -8.66
CA LEU A 298 8.20 5.15 -7.75
C LEU A 298 8.24 4.27 -6.49
N GLY A 299 8.66 3.01 -6.64
CA GLY A 299 8.86 2.07 -5.54
C GLY A 299 9.99 2.51 -4.59
N ILE A 300 11.14 2.90 -5.14
CA ILE A 300 12.29 3.38 -4.35
C ILE A 300 11.91 4.62 -3.54
N THR A 301 11.23 5.58 -4.16
CA THR A 301 10.77 6.80 -3.46
C THR A 301 9.64 6.54 -2.45
N SER A 302 9.07 5.34 -2.41
CA SER A 302 8.09 4.93 -1.39
C SER A 302 8.73 4.40 -0.10
N LEU A 303 10.04 4.15 -0.10
CA LEU A 303 10.80 3.78 1.11
C LEU A 303 10.81 4.95 2.09
N PRO A 304 10.52 4.75 3.39
CA PRO A 304 10.50 5.84 4.37
C PRO A 304 11.83 6.62 4.45
N SER A 305 12.97 5.93 4.32
CA SER A 305 14.30 6.56 4.32
C SER A 305 14.52 7.54 3.16
N VAL A 306 13.92 7.28 2.00
CA VAL A 306 13.99 8.17 0.83
C VAL A 306 12.88 9.22 0.89
N SER A 307 11.68 8.83 1.27
CA SER A 307 10.54 9.75 1.37
C SER A 307 10.77 10.86 2.40
N ASN A 308 11.56 10.60 3.44
CA ASN A 308 11.86 11.58 4.49
C ASN A 308 13.01 12.53 4.12
N THR A 309 13.80 12.24 3.08
CA THR A 309 14.91 13.11 2.62
C THR A 309 14.51 14.01 1.45
N VAL A 310 13.38 13.72 0.81
CA VAL A 310 12.87 14.41 -0.37
C VAL A 310 11.83 15.44 0.02
N ASN A 311 11.92 16.66 -0.52
CA ASN A 311 10.92 17.69 -0.21
C ASN A 311 9.58 17.43 -0.92
N TRP A 312 8.51 18.11 -0.50
CA TRP A 312 7.18 17.88 -1.08
C TRP A 312 7.09 18.16 -2.59
N ARG A 313 7.90 19.08 -3.14
CA ARG A 313 7.88 19.39 -4.58
C ARG A 313 8.49 18.25 -5.39
N GLU A 314 9.63 17.74 -4.96
CA GLU A 314 10.31 16.59 -5.56
C GLU A 314 9.47 15.32 -5.42
N PHE A 315 8.92 15.06 -4.23
CA PHE A 315 8.04 13.91 -3.99
C PHE A 315 6.82 13.97 -4.92
N ARG A 316 6.18 15.14 -5.04
CA ARG A 316 5.05 15.34 -5.96
C ARG A 316 5.45 15.20 -7.43
N PHE A 317 6.66 15.62 -7.81
CA PHE A 317 7.13 15.43 -9.18
C PHE A 317 7.25 13.95 -9.51
N VAL A 318 7.91 13.17 -8.65
CA VAL A 318 8.07 11.72 -8.85
C VAL A 318 6.72 11.00 -8.78
N GLN A 319 6.01 11.11 -7.66
CA GLN A 319 4.79 10.34 -7.41
C GLN A 319 3.58 10.80 -8.24
N SER A 320 3.59 12.00 -8.82
CA SER A 320 2.52 12.47 -9.69
C SER A 320 2.93 12.58 -11.16
N LYS A 321 3.97 13.34 -11.50
CA LYS A 321 4.32 13.58 -12.92
C LYS A 321 4.92 12.35 -13.55
N LEU A 322 5.98 11.78 -12.93
CA LEU A 322 6.53 10.51 -13.39
C LEU A 322 5.53 9.37 -13.18
N GLY A 323 4.69 9.45 -12.14
CA GLY A 323 3.59 8.53 -11.92
C GLY A 323 2.62 8.37 -13.10
N TYR A 324 2.08 9.48 -13.63
CA TYR A 324 1.23 9.45 -14.82
C TYR A 324 2.02 9.06 -16.08
N LEU A 325 3.30 9.44 -16.18
CA LEU A 325 4.15 9.00 -17.29
C LEU A 325 4.34 7.48 -17.29
N THR A 326 4.56 6.86 -16.13
CA THR A 326 4.58 5.40 -15.97
C THR A 326 3.28 4.78 -16.46
N LEU A 327 2.12 5.32 -16.04
CA LEU A 327 0.82 4.81 -16.49
C LEU A 327 0.66 4.93 -18.02
N ILE A 328 1.10 6.04 -18.63
CA ILE A 328 1.07 6.23 -20.09
C ILE A 328 1.94 5.19 -20.78
N LEU A 329 3.19 5.01 -20.35
CA LEU A 329 4.12 4.06 -20.97
C LEU A 329 3.64 2.61 -20.83
N CYS A 330 3.15 2.20 -19.67
CA CYS A 330 2.60 0.86 -19.44
C CYS A 330 1.30 0.61 -20.22
N THR A 331 0.46 1.63 -20.38
CA THR A 331 -0.75 1.55 -21.22
C THR A 331 -0.37 1.46 -22.69
N ALA A 332 0.57 2.29 -23.15
CA ALA A 332 1.09 2.28 -24.52
C ALA A 332 1.77 0.95 -24.85
N HIS A 333 2.56 0.38 -23.93
CA HIS A 333 3.12 -0.97 -24.04
C HIS A 333 2.04 -2.01 -24.41
N THR A 334 0.90 -1.96 -23.71
CA THR A 334 -0.20 -2.91 -23.94
C THR A 334 -0.98 -2.60 -25.23
N LEU A 335 -1.17 -1.32 -25.57
CA LEU A 335 -1.84 -0.91 -26.82
C LEU A 335 -1.02 -1.30 -28.06
N VAL A 336 0.29 -1.05 -28.05
CA VAL A 336 1.19 -1.42 -29.15
C VAL A 336 1.33 -2.94 -29.24
N TYR A 337 1.36 -3.65 -28.11
CA TYR A 337 1.29 -5.12 -28.08
C TYR A 337 0.01 -5.66 -28.75
N GLY A 338 -1.14 -5.02 -28.49
CA GLY A 338 -2.42 -5.35 -29.11
C GLY A 338 -2.42 -5.09 -30.62
N GLY A 339 -1.89 -3.94 -31.06
CA GLY A 339 -1.73 -3.57 -32.46
C GLY A 339 -2.96 -3.90 -33.32
N LYS A 340 -2.74 -4.54 -34.47
CA LYS A 340 -3.82 -4.98 -35.39
C LYS A 340 -4.70 -6.11 -34.82
N ARG A 341 -4.29 -6.78 -33.73
CA ARG A 341 -5.08 -7.86 -33.10
C ARG A 341 -6.25 -7.32 -32.28
N PHE A 342 -6.22 -6.04 -31.90
CA PHE A 342 -7.24 -5.42 -31.07
C PHE A 342 -8.65 -5.49 -31.69
N LEU A 343 -8.74 -5.34 -33.02
CA LEU A 343 -10.00 -5.26 -33.76
C LEU A 343 -10.32 -6.54 -34.57
N ASN A 344 -9.55 -7.61 -34.39
CA ASN A 344 -9.75 -8.81 -35.20
C ASN A 344 -10.86 -9.70 -34.60
N PRO A 345 -11.98 -9.95 -35.33
CA PRO A 345 -13.09 -10.78 -34.84
C PRO A 345 -12.66 -12.20 -34.46
N SER A 346 -11.63 -12.75 -35.11
CA SER A 346 -11.10 -14.09 -34.81
C SER A 346 -10.47 -14.22 -33.41
N ASN A 347 -10.22 -13.12 -32.70
CA ASN A 347 -9.73 -13.13 -31.33
C ASN A 347 -10.83 -13.24 -30.27
N LEU A 348 -12.11 -13.18 -30.67
CA LEU A 348 -13.27 -13.35 -29.81
C LEU A 348 -13.55 -14.85 -29.63
N VAL A 349 -13.20 -15.36 -28.45
CA VAL A 349 -13.41 -16.77 -28.09
C VAL A 349 -14.72 -16.84 -27.32
N TRP A 350 -15.77 -17.47 -27.86
CA TRP A 350 -17.12 -17.43 -27.27
C TRP A 350 -17.58 -16.00 -26.92
N TYR A 351 -17.38 -15.05 -27.84
CA TYR A 351 -17.67 -13.63 -27.65
C TYR A 351 -16.87 -12.93 -26.54
N LEU A 352 -15.92 -13.63 -25.89
CA LEU A 352 -15.05 -13.07 -24.86
C LEU A 352 -13.80 -12.42 -25.52
N PRO A 353 -13.59 -11.10 -25.34
CA PRO A 353 -12.41 -10.41 -25.87
C PRO A 353 -11.12 -10.90 -25.21
N SER A 354 -9.97 -10.55 -25.78
CA SER A 354 -8.70 -10.83 -25.13
C SER A 354 -8.59 -10.13 -23.78
N ALA A 355 -8.04 -10.83 -22.77
CA ALA A 355 -7.99 -10.33 -21.39
C ALA A 355 -7.33 -8.95 -21.27
N TYR A 356 -6.31 -8.66 -22.08
CA TYR A 356 -5.63 -7.36 -22.10
C TYR A 356 -6.52 -6.20 -22.60
N VAL A 357 -7.57 -6.48 -23.39
CA VAL A 357 -8.54 -5.44 -23.83
C VAL A 357 -9.37 -4.97 -22.63
N ILE A 358 -9.80 -5.91 -21.78
CA ILE A 358 -10.52 -5.59 -20.54
C ILE A 358 -9.62 -4.79 -19.60
N ALA A 359 -8.35 -5.18 -19.51
CA ALA A 359 -7.35 -4.51 -18.67
C ALA A 359 -7.10 -3.04 -19.07
N LEU A 360 -7.31 -2.68 -20.34
CA LEU A 360 -7.10 -1.33 -20.84
C LEU A 360 -8.25 -0.35 -20.49
N ILE A 361 -9.42 -0.83 -20.07
CA ILE A 361 -10.59 0.01 -19.81
C ILE A 361 -10.29 1.07 -18.73
N ILE A 362 -9.82 0.64 -17.56
CA ILE A 362 -9.57 1.55 -16.43
C ILE A 362 -8.40 2.50 -16.71
N PRO A 363 -7.21 2.04 -17.17
CA PRO A 363 -6.09 2.92 -17.52
C PRO A 363 -6.47 3.98 -18.57
N CYS A 364 -7.11 3.58 -19.67
CA CYS A 364 -7.52 4.52 -20.71
C CYS A 364 -8.54 5.54 -20.18
N THR A 365 -9.50 5.11 -19.36
CA THR A 365 -10.48 6.02 -18.74
C THR A 365 -9.78 7.06 -17.86
N VAL A 366 -8.82 6.62 -17.01
CA VAL A 366 -8.04 7.53 -16.16
C VAL A 366 -7.25 8.54 -17.00
N LEU A 367 -6.60 8.09 -18.07
CA LEU A 367 -5.80 8.96 -18.94
C LEU A 367 -6.65 9.97 -19.70
N VAL A 368 -7.80 9.57 -20.24
CA VAL A 368 -8.73 10.47 -20.94
C VAL A 368 -9.26 11.55 -20.01
N ILE A 369 -9.75 11.15 -18.82
CA ILE A 369 -10.27 12.13 -17.87
C ILE A 369 -9.13 13.04 -17.37
N LYS A 370 -7.94 12.48 -17.14
CA LYS A 370 -6.78 13.28 -16.75
C LYS A 370 -6.39 14.29 -17.82
N PHE A 371 -6.45 13.91 -19.10
CA PHE A 371 -6.20 14.80 -20.22
C PHE A 371 -7.19 15.98 -20.23
N ILE A 372 -8.49 15.70 -20.04
CA ILE A 372 -9.53 16.74 -19.92
C ILE A 372 -9.20 17.70 -18.75
N LEU A 373 -8.82 17.17 -17.59
CA LEU A 373 -8.48 17.98 -16.41
C LEU A 373 -7.23 18.85 -16.58
N ILE A 374 -6.34 18.53 -17.54
CA ILE A 374 -5.14 19.31 -17.84
C ILE A 374 -5.44 20.47 -18.80
N LEU A 375 -6.59 20.47 -19.50
CA LEU A 375 -6.95 21.53 -20.41
C LEU A 375 -6.98 22.88 -19.67
N PRO A 376 -6.38 23.96 -20.24
CA PRO A 376 -6.18 25.23 -19.52
C PRO A 376 -7.46 25.84 -18.93
N CYS A 377 -8.61 25.63 -19.57
CA CYS A 377 -9.90 26.12 -19.07
C CYS A 377 -10.30 25.47 -17.74
N ILE A 378 -10.05 24.17 -17.59
CA ILE A 378 -10.40 23.39 -16.40
C ILE A 378 -9.29 23.51 -15.35
N ASP A 379 -8.02 23.37 -15.74
CA ASP A 379 -6.89 23.41 -14.81
C ASP A 379 -6.78 24.75 -14.10
N LYS A 380 -6.95 25.89 -14.80
CA LYS A 380 -6.96 27.22 -14.16
C LYS A 380 -8.04 27.32 -13.07
N THR A 381 -9.22 26.77 -13.33
CA THR A 381 -10.34 26.78 -12.37
C THR A 381 -10.01 25.90 -11.16
N LEU A 382 -9.49 24.70 -11.41
CA LEU A 382 -9.07 23.77 -10.37
C LEU A 382 -7.93 24.35 -9.50
N MET A 383 -6.98 25.07 -10.11
CA MET A 383 -5.89 25.74 -9.39
C MET A 383 -6.42 26.85 -8.49
N ARG A 384 -7.36 27.68 -8.96
CA ARG A 384 -8.01 28.69 -8.11
C ARG A 384 -8.70 28.05 -6.91
N ILE A 385 -9.48 26.98 -7.13
CA ILE A 385 -10.15 26.24 -6.03
C ILE A 385 -9.12 25.72 -5.01
N ARG A 386 -8.01 25.15 -5.49
CA ARG A 386 -6.94 24.65 -4.61
C ARG A 386 -6.21 25.77 -3.85
N GLN A 387 -6.15 26.96 -4.42
CA GLN A 387 -5.64 28.16 -3.76
C GLN A 387 -6.64 28.76 -2.75
N GLY A 388 -7.90 28.30 -2.73
CA GLY A 388 -8.92 28.74 -1.76
C GLY A 388 -10.09 29.51 -2.36
N TRP A 389 -10.19 29.60 -3.68
CA TRP A 389 -11.34 30.21 -4.34
C TRP A 389 -12.61 29.36 -4.15
N GLU A 390 -13.72 30.00 -3.81
CA GLU A 390 -15.05 29.38 -3.72
C GLU A 390 -15.99 29.95 -4.77
N ARG A 391 -16.77 29.07 -5.44
CA ARG A 391 -17.77 29.51 -6.43
C ARG A 391 -18.95 30.25 -5.78
N ASN A 392 -19.38 29.81 -4.59
CA ASN A 392 -20.49 30.37 -3.83
C ASN A 392 -20.11 30.52 -2.34
N PRO A 393 -19.60 31.67 -1.89
CA PRO A 393 -19.16 31.86 -0.50
C PRO A 393 -20.30 31.79 0.52
N LYS A 394 -21.55 32.02 0.13
CA LYS A 394 -22.71 32.05 1.05
C LYS A 394 -23.07 30.69 1.68
N TYR A 395 -22.63 29.57 1.11
CA TYR A 395 -22.89 28.24 1.68
C TYR A 395 -21.92 27.89 2.84
N SER A 396 -20.75 28.53 2.93
CA SER A 396 -19.77 28.26 4.00
C SER A 396 -20.19 28.87 5.34
N GLU A 397 -20.87 30.02 5.34
CA GLU A 397 -21.49 30.59 6.55
C GLU A 397 -22.55 29.65 7.15
N SER A 398 -23.33 28.94 6.34
CA SER A 398 -24.34 27.98 6.84
C SER A 398 -23.74 26.69 7.43
N ALA A 399 -22.55 26.29 6.97
CA ALA A 399 -21.85 25.10 7.48
C ALA A 399 -21.05 25.40 8.75
N LEU A 400 -20.62 26.66 8.94
CA LEU A 400 -20.04 27.15 10.19
C LEU A 400 -21.12 27.51 11.24
N ASN A 401 -22.30 27.96 10.81
CA ASN A 401 -23.47 28.23 11.66
C ASN A 401 -24.47 27.06 11.74
N GLY A 402 -24.05 25.85 11.37
CA GLY A 402 -24.84 24.64 11.55
C GLY A 402 -25.03 24.38 13.04
N LYS A 403 -26.15 24.87 13.56
CA LYS A 403 -26.66 24.59 14.90
C LYS A 403 -26.48 23.11 15.22
N THR A 404 -25.87 22.87 16.38
CA THR A 404 -26.07 21.68 17.19
C THR A 404 -27.56 21.58 17.52
N ASP A 405 -28.34 20.97 16.64
CA ASP A 405 -29.68 20.52 16.96
C ASP A 405 -29.55 19.10 17.54
N ILE A 406 -29.45 19.09 18.88
CA ILE A 406 -29.78 18.05 19.88
C ILE A 406 -29.19 16.64 19.67
#